data_AF-A0ABD5ZPK4-F1
#
_entry.id   AF-A0ABD5ZPK4-F1
#
_cell.length_a   1.000
_cell.length_b   1.000
_cell.length_c   1.000
_cell.angle_alpha   90.00
_cell.angle_beta   90.00
_cell.angle_gamma   90.00
#
_symmetry.space_group_name_H-M   'P 1'
#
loop_
_entity.id
_entity.type
_entity.pdbx_description
1 polymer ?
#
loop_
_entity_poly.entity_id
_entity_poly.type
_entity_poly.pdbx_seq_one_letter_code
_entity_poly.pdbx_strand_id
1 'polypeptide(L)'
;MSDRDPEATLREWKESMAAEHEAAIAKPDPDADHRVEAVVQYSERVRFALADGDLAETDRETVEPGEPELFSCICGVRGMSREEARTHLRAAE
;
A
#
# COMPACT_ATOMS: atom_id res chain seq x y z
N MET A 1 -27.06 -18.87 22.79
CA MET A 1 -26.04 -17.86 22.41
C MET A 1 -24.86 -18.65 21.87
N SER A 2 -24.35 -18.33 20.68
CA SER A 2 -23.35 -19.19 20.03
C SER A 2 -22.08 -19.24 20.88
N ASP A 3 -21.77 -20.44 21.41
CA ASP A 3 -20.59 -20.80 22.19
C ASP A 3 -19.36 -20.93 21.28
N ARG A 4 -19.17 -19.98 20.36
CA ARG A 4 -18.02 -20.00 19.45
C ARG A 4 -17.01 -19.02 20.00
N ASP A 5 -15.82 -19.55 20.30
CA ASP A 5 -14.69 -18.74 20.73
C ASP A 5 -14.47 -17.61 19.70
N PRO A 6 -14.63 -16.34 20.10
CA PRO A 6 -14.56 -15.22 19.16
C PRO A 6 -13.16 -15.07 18.55
N GLU A 7 -12.12 -15.46 19.29
CA GLU A 7 -10.74 -15.43 18.80
C GLU A 7 -10.48 -16.50 17.75
N ALA A 8 -10.98 -17.72 17.94
CA ALA A 8 -10.95 -18.77 16.92
C ALA A 8 -11.67 -18.34 15.65
N THR A 9 -12.89 -17.79 15.80
CA THR A 9 -13.68 -17.31 14.65
C THR A 9 -12.95 -16.22 13.88
N LEU A 10 -12.30 -15.28 14.58
CA LEU A 10 -11.50 -14.22 13.95
C LEU A 10 -10.28 -14.79 13.22
N ARG A 11 -9.62 -15.82 13.78
CA ARG A 11 -8.45 -16.46 13.17
C ARG A 11 -8.82 -17.17 11.88
N GLU A 12 -9.89 -17.98 11.91
CA GLU A 12 -10.42 -18.68 10.73
C GLU A 12 -10.76 -17.69 9.61
N TRP A 13 -11.41 -16.57 9.96
CA TRP A 13 -11.72 -15.52 9.00
C TRP A 13 -10.47 -14.87 8.39
N LYS A 14 -9.46 -14.56 9.20
CA LYS A 14 -8.18 -13.99 8.73
C LYS A 14 -7.44 -14.96 7.81
N GLU A 15 -7.42 -16.25 8.15
CA GLU A 15 -6.80 -17.30 7.34
C GLU A 15 -7.50 -17.44 5.98
N SER A 16 -8.84 -17.42 5.96
CA SER A 16 -9.61 -17.40 4.69
C SER A 16 -9.26 -16.18 3.84
N MET A 17 -9.29 -14.99 4.44
CA MET A 17 -9.01 -13.74 3.72
C MET A 17 -7.58 -13.71 3.17
N ALA A 18 -6.60 -14.19 3.93
CA ALA A 18 -5.21 -14.30 3.47
C ALA A 18 -5.09 -15.28 2.29
N ALA A 19 -5.70 -16.46 2.38
CA ALA A 19 -5.68 -17.45 1.31
C ALA A 19 -6.37 -16.95 0.03
N GLU A 20 -7.50 -16.25 0.16
CA GLU A 20 -8.19 -15.62 -0.97
C GLU A 20 -7.31 -14.53 -1.62
N HIS A 21 -6.60 -13.75 -0.81
CA HIS A 21 -5.66 -12.74 -1.30
C HIS A 21 -4.48 -13.34 -2.06
N GLU A 22 -3.82 -14.35 -1.47
CA GLU A 22 -2.71 -15.08 -2.10
C GLU A 22 -3.14 -15.72 -3.43
N ALA A 23 -4.35 -16.30 -3.47
CA ALA A 23 -4.90 -16.88 -4.69
C ALA A 23 -5.13 -15.83 -5.78
N ALA A 24 -5.68 -14.67 -5.44
CA ALA A 24 -5.90 -13.57 -6.39
C ALA A 24 -4.58 -12.95 -6.91
N ILE A 25 -3.53 -12.96 -6.09
CA ILE A 25 -2.18 -12.59 -6.52
C ILE A 25 -1.63 -13.62 -7.51
N ALA A 26 -1.68 -14.91 -7.17
CA ALA A 26 -1.02 -15.96 -7.94
C ALA A 26 -1.78 -16.39 -9.21
N LYS A 27 -3.10 -16.14 -9.25
CA LYS A 27 -4.00 -16.52 -10.35
C LYS A 27 -4.94 -15.36 -10.69
N PRO A 28 -4.39 -14.26 -11.24
CA PRO A 28 -5.22 -13.17 -11.73
C PRO A 28 -6.16 -13.61 -12.85
N ASP A 29 -7.25 -12.86 -13.05
CA ASP A 29 -8.14 -13.02 -14.20
C ASP A 29 -7.39 -12.62 -15.49
N PRO A 30 -7.10 -13.54 -16.42
CA PRO A 30 -6.29 -13.25 -17.60
C PRO A 30 -6.98 -12.29 -18.59
N ASP A 31 -8.29 -12.11 -18.49
CA ASP A 31 -9.06 -11.23 -19.37
C ASP A 31 -9.20 -9.79 -18.81
N ALA A 32 -8.73 -9.55 -17.59
CA ALA A 32 -8.74 -8.22 -16.97
C ALA A 32 -7.54 -7.36 -17.42
N ASP A 33 -7.69 -6.03 -17.34
CA ASP A 33 -6.55 -5.13 -17.50
C ASP A 33 -5.71 -5.13 -16.21
N HIS A 34 -4.39 -5.26 -16.36
CA HIS A 34 -3.46 -5.35 -15.22
C HIS A 34 -2.48 -4.19 -15.22
N ARG A 35 -2.66 -3.30 -14.23
CA ARG A 35 -1.76 -2.18 -13.95
C ARG A 35 -1.59 -2.02 -12.46
N VAL A 36 -0.35 -2.16 -11.99
CA VAL A 36 0.00 -1.95 -10.59
C VAL A 36 0.33 -0.48 -10.34
N GLU A 37 -0.24 0.07 -9.27
CA GLU A 37 -0.10 1.44 -8.82
C GLU A 37 0.13 1.48 -7.30
N ALA A 38 0.91 2.47 -6.86
CA ALA A 38 1.08 2.82 -5.46
C ALA A 38 1.06 4.33 -5.31
N VAL A 39 0.53 4.82 -4.19
CA VAL A 39 0.47 6.26 -3.89
C VAL A 39 1.54 6.60 -2.88
N VAL A 40 2.37 7.58 -3.21
CA VAL A 40 3.37 8.15 -2.30
C VAL A 40 3.09 9.63 -2.09
N GLN A 41 3.34 10.13 -0.87
CA GLN A 41 3.16 11.53 -0.55
C GLN A 41 4.50 12.25 -0.56
N TYR A 42 4.66 13.21 -1.47
CA TYR A 42 5.78 14.15 -1.45
C TYR A 42 5.53 15.20 -0.38
N SER A 43 6.57 15.55 0.38
CA SER A 43 6.52 16.60 1.39
C SER A 43 7.64 17.60 1.15
N GLU A 44 7.43 18.85 1.53
CA GLU A 44 8.50 19.84 1.61
C GLU A 44 8.73 20.20 3.08
N ARG A 45 9.99 20.41 3.44
CA ARG A 45 10.34 20.98 4.74
C ARG A 45 10.82 22.40 4.52
N VAL A 46 10.07 23.34 5.07
CA VAL A 46 10.39 24.78 5.04
C VAL A 46 10.85 25.20 6.43
N ARG A 47 12.01 25.85 6.49
CA ARG A 47 12.58 26.37 7.73
C ARG A 47 12.49 27.88 7.73
N PHE A 48 12.23 28.42 8.92
CA PHE A 48 12.08 29.86 9.13
C PHE A 48 13.01 30.31 10.26
N ALA A 49 13.47 31.55 10.18
CA ALA A 49 14.18 32.22 11.26
C ALA A 49 13.72 33.67 11.39
N LEU A 50 13.93 34.26 12.57
CA LEU A 50 13.72 35.68 12.76
C LEU A 50 14.84 36.48 12.08
N ALA A 51 14.48 37.40 11.21
CA ALA A 51 15.36 38.37 10.56
C ALA A 51 14.68 39.74 10.57
N ASP A 52 15.40 40.77 11.04
CA ASP A 52 14.91 42.15 11.09
C ASP A 52 13.53 42.35 11.79
N GLY A 53 13.23 41.49 12.76
CA GLY A 53 11.97 41.56 13.52
C GLY A 53 10.78 40.83 12.88
N ASP A 54 10.98 40.15 11.75
CA ASP A 54 9.95 39.34 11.08
C ASP A 54 10.42 37.89 10.88
N LEU A 55 9.46 36.99 10.59
CA LEU A 55 9.72 35.58 10.32
C LEU A 55 10.03 35.41 8.82
N ALA A 56 11.30 35.18 8.49
CA ALA A 56 11.75 34.95 7.13
C ALA A 56 11.99 33.45 6.87
N GLU A 57 11.59 32.97 5.68
CA GLU A 57 11.99 31.65 5.19
C GLU A 57 13.51 31.63 4.99
N THR A 58 14.19 30.61 5.50
CA THR A 58 15.65 30.48 5.43
C THR A 58 16.11 29.32 4.57
N ASP A 59 15.28 28.28 4.46
CA ASP A 59 15.62 27.07 3.74
C ASP A 59 14.35 26.34 3.33
N ARG A 60 14.44 25.64 2.19
CA ARG A 60 13.38 24.79 1.67
C ARG A 60 14.03 23.57 1.05
N GLU A 61 13.67 22.40 1.56
CA GLU A 61 14.10 21.12 1.01
C GLU A 61 12.89 20.28 0.60
N THR A 62 12.99 19.63 -0.56
CA THR A 62 12.08 18.57 -0.93
C THR A 62 12.43 17.33 -0.12
N VAL A 63 11.44 16.76 0.56
CA VAL A 63 11.58 15.49 1.27
C VAL A 63 11.13 14.39 0.33
N GLU A 64 12.09 13.60 -0.15
CA GLU A 64 11.79 12.47 -1.01
C GLU A 64 10.93 11.44 -0.26
N PRO A 65 9.84 10.95 -0.86
CA PRO A 65 9.05 9.90 -0.25
C PRO A 65 9.88 8.61 -0.17
N GLY A 66 9.66 7.84 0.90
CA GLY A 66 10.14 6.48 0.96
C GLY A 66 9.51 5.60 -0.12
N GLU A 67 10.06 4.40 -0.31
CA GLU A 67 9.43 3.42 -1.19
C GLU A 67 8.03 3.06 -0.67
N PRO A 68 7.02 2.95 -1.57
CA PRO A 68 5.69 2.55 -1.16
C PRO A 68 5.71 1.14 -0.59
N GLU A 69 5.09 0.98 0.59
CA GLU A 69 5.02 -0.30 1.28
C GLU A 69 3.97 -1.23 0.65
N LEU A 70 2.88 -0.65 0.14
CA LEU A 70 1.74 -1.39 -0.42
C LEU A 70 1.41 -0.93 -1.84
N PHE A 71 1.12 -1.92 -2.67
CA PHE A 71 0.76 -1.79 -4.07
C PHE A 71 -0.67 -2.29 -4.29
N SER A 72 -1.30 -1.76 -5.33
CA SER A 72 -2.65 -2.16 -5.76
C SER A 72 -2.67 -2.35 -7.27
N CYS A 73 -3.44 -3.32 -7.74
CA CYS A 73 -3.72 -3.50 -9.15
C CYS A 73 -5.13 -2.99 -9.46
N ILE A 74 -5.32 -2.41 -10.64
CA ILE A 74 -6.64 -1.96 -11.10
C ILE A 74 -7.66 -3.09 -11.22
N CYS A 75 -7.21 -4.36 -11.34
CA CYS A 75 -8.07 -5.54 -11.35
C CYS A 75 -8.77 -5.80 -10.00
N GLY A 76 -8.40 -5.06 -8.94
CA GLY A 76 -9.04 -5.09 -7.64
C GLY A 76 -8.20 -5.68 -6.51
N VAL A 77 -7.07 -6.33 -6.82
CA VAL A 77 -6.12 -6.84 -5.80
C VAL A 77 -5.39 -5.67 -5.15
N ARG A 78 -5.43 -5.56 -3.82
CA ARG A 78 -4.87 -4.44 -3.04
C ARG A 78 -4.09 -4.94 -1.84
N GLY A 79 -3.11 -4.15 -1.38
CA GLY A 79 -2.33 -4.48 -0.20
C GLY A 79 -1.18 -5.44 -0.48
N MET A 80 -0.72 -5.50 -1.73
CA MET A 80 0.42 -6.33 -2.11
C MET A 80 1.72 -5.67 -1.65
N SER A 81 2.63 -6.43 -1.09
CA SER A 81 4.05 -6.08 -1.04
C SER A 81 4.61 -5.94 -2.46
N ARG A 82 5.84 -5.40 -2.57
CA ARG A 82 6.52 -5.32 -3.86
C ARG A 82 6.72 -6.69 -4.51
N GLU A 83 7.06 -7.72 -3.74
CA GLU A 83 7.29 -9.06 -4.26
C GLU A 83 6.00 -9.71 -4.76
N GLU A 84 4.90 -9.52 -4.03
CA GLU A 84 3.56 -9.97 -4.44
C GLU A 84 3.09 -9.24 -5.69
N ALA A 85 3.28 -7.92 -5.78
CA ALA A 85 2.91 -7.15 -6.96
C ALA A 85 3.66 -7.61 -8.22
N ARG A 86 4.96 -7.94 -8.09
CA ARG A 86 5.75 -8.53 -9.18
C ARG A 86 5.25 -9.91 -9.56
N THR A 87 4.84 -10.70 -8.58
CA THR A 87 4.28 -12.05 -8.81
C THR A 87 2.95 -11.95 -9.55
N HIS A 88 2.09 -11.04 -9.14
CA HIS A 88 0.80 -10.77 -9.78
C HIS A 88 0.95 -10.36 -11.24
N LEU A 89 1.82 -9.39 -11.54
CA LEU A 89 2.04 -8.96 -12.93
C LEU A 89 2.55 -10.10 -13.82
N ARG A 90 3.51 -10.90 -13.35
CA ARG A 90 4.00 -12.05 -14.12
C ARG A 90 2.95 -13.13 -14.37
N ALA A 91 2.02 -13.29 -13.43
CA ALA A 91 0.93 -14.26 -13.56
C ALA A 91 -0.19 -13.75 -14.49
N ALA A 92 -0.23 -12.45 -14.77
CA ALA A 92 -1.17 -11.79 -15.67
C ALA A 92 -0.63 -11.61 -17.11
N GLU A 93 0.63 -11.98 -17.37
CA GLU A 93 1.26 -11.94 -18.70
C GLU A 93 0.90 -13.15 -19.59
#